data_AF-A0A365T8I5-F1
#
_entry.id   AF-A0A365T8I5-F1
#
_cell.length_a   1.000
_cell.length_b   1.000
_cell.length_c   1.000
_cell.angle_alpha   90.00
_cell.angle_beta   90.00
_cell.angle_gamma   90.00
#
_symmetry.space_group_name_H-M   'P 1'
#
loop_
_entity.id
_entity.type
_entity.pdbx_description
1 polymer ?
#
loop_
_entity_poly.entity_id
_entity_poly.type
_entity_poly.pdbx_seq_one_letter_code
_entity_poly.pdbx_strand_id
1 'polypeptide(L)' 'MRIISRIAAQKNADPTSLEPLYEAIDPGALKELFAPQFDGTTRTNGRVVFAYSGYQITVTSDGDIQTTPLENS' A
#
# COMPACT_ATOMS: atom_id res chain seq x y z
N MET A 1 -5.18 -1.46 -8.14
CA MET A 1 -4.66 -1.03 -6.82
C MET A 1 -4.43 0.49 -6.80
N ARG A 2 -4.99 1.22 -5.83
CA ARG A 2 -4.75 2.65 -5.58
C ARG A 2 -4.54 2.88 -4.08
N ILE A 3 -3.27 2.98 -3.66
CA ILE A 3 -2.89 3.06 -2.24
C ILE A 3 -3.34 4.39 -1.62
N ILE A 4 -3.00 5.52 -2.24
CA ILE A 4 -3.39 6.85 -1.77
C ILE A 4 -4.90 6.94 -1.55
N SER A 5 -5.72 6.46 -2.49
CA SER A 5 -7.18 6.52 -2.35
C SER A 5 -7.70 5.71 -1.15
N ARG A 6 -7.09 4.55 -0.85
CA ARG A 6 -7.46 3.74 0.31
C ARG A 6 -7.08 4.41 1.62
N ILE A 7 -5.86 4.93 1.70
CA ILE A 7 -5.36 5.62 2.90
C ILE A 7 -6.19 6.89 3.15
N ALA A 8 -6.49 7.67 2.11
CA ALA A 8 -7.33 8.86 2.18
C ALA A 8 -8.74 8.55 2.71
N ALA A 9 -9.39 7.50 2.17
CA ALA A 9 -10.70 7.06 2.64
C ALA A 9 -10.66 6.62 4.11
N GLN A 10 -9.61 5.90 4.52
CA GLN A 10 -9.43 5.45 5.90
C GLN A 10 -9.18 6.62 6.86
N LYS A 11 -8.37 7.60 6.45
CA LYS A 11 -8.06 8.82 7.21
C LYS A 11 -9.18 9.86 7.20
N ASN A 12 -10.23 9.66 6.40
CA ASN A 12 -11.23 10.69 6.09
C ASN A 12 -10.57 12.00 5.61
N ALA A 13 -9.48 11.86 4.84
CA ALA A 13 -8.65 12.97 4.36
C ALA A 13 -8.75 13.09 2.84
N ASP A 14 -8.46 14.28 2.32
CA ASP A 14 -8.32 14.45 0.87
C ASP A 14 -7.03 13.75 0.39
N PRO A 15 -7.08 12.93 -0.69
CA PRO A 15 -5.90 12.29 -1.28
C PRO A 15 -4.76 13.25 -1.63
N THR A 16 -5.08 14.50 -1.96
CA THR A 16 -4.11 15.55 -2.32
C THR A 16 -3.46 16.20 -1.09
N SER A 17 -4.04 16.01 0.09
CA SER A 17 -3.50 16.50 1.38
C SER A 17 -2.51 15.50 2.00
N LEU A 18 -2.45 14.27 1.49
CA LEU A 18 -1.47 13.28 1.92
C LEU A 18 -0.10 13.58 1.34
N GLU A 19 0.95 13.26 2.11
CA GLU A 19 2.33 13.32 1.64
C GLU A 19 2.52 12.44 0.39
N PRO A 20 3.44 12.76 -0.52
CA PRO A 20 3.53 11.97 -1.73
C PRO A 20 4.00 10.54 -1.46
N LEU A 21 3.27 9.53 -1.95
CA LEU A 21 3.57 8.12 -1.68
C LEU A 21 4.97 7.70 -2.14
N TYR A 22 5.46 8.31 -3.22
CA TYR A 22 6.78 8.03 -3.81
C TYR A 22 7.95 8.33 -2.86
N GLU A 23 7.74 9.12 -1.79
CA GLU A 23 8.76 9.34 -0.76
C GLU A 23 8.95 8.11 0.14
N ALA A 24 7.92 7.28 0.31
CA ALA A 24 7.96 6.07 1.13
C ALA A 24 8.12 4.79 0.29
N ILE A 25 7.44 4.71 -0.85
CA ILE A 25 7.48 3.53 -1.71
C ILE A 25 7.12 3.87 -3.16
N ASP A 26 7.78 3.21 -4.12
CA ASP A 26 7.41 3.30 -5.53
C ASP A 26 6.13 2.47 -5.80
N PRO A 27 4.99 3.11 -6.15
CA PRO A 27 3.75 2.41 -6.45
C PRO A 27 3.84 1.59 -7.76
N GLY A 28 4.74 1.95 -8.67
CA GLY A 28 5.04 1.21 -9.90
C GLY A 28 5.73 -0.11 -9.59
N ALA A 29 6.85 -0.06 -8.85
CA ALA A 29 7.56 -1.26 -8.41
C ALA A 29 6.67 -2.21 -7.59
N LEU A 30 5.79 -1.66 -6.73
CA LEU A 30 4.87 -2.48 -5.96
C LEU A 30 3.81 -3.17 -6.84
N LYS A 31 3.34 -2.51 -7.91
CA LYS A 31 2.47 -3.16 -8.90
C LYS A 31 3.18 -4.26 -9.65
N GLU A 32 4.45 -4.07 -10.01
CA GLU A 32 5.27 -5.10 -10.65
C GLU A 32 5.53 -6.30 -9.71
N LEU A 33 5.77 -6.01 -8.42
CA LEU A 33 5.96 -7.04 -7.41
C LEU A 33 4.75 -7.98 -7.31
N PHE A 34 3.54 -7.45 -7.40
CA PHE A 34 2.30 -8.23 -7.35
C PHE A 34 1.70 -8.52 -8.73
N ALA A 35 2.40 -8.19 -9.82
CA ALA A 35 1.97 -8.59 -11.15
C ALA A 35 1.97 -10.13 -11.27
N PRO A 36 1.06 -10.71 -12.07
CA PRO A 36 1.08 -12.14 -12.37
C PRO A 36 2.47 -12.57 -12.85
N GLN A 37 2.86 -13.79 -12.50
CA GLN A 37 4.08 -14.39 -13.06
C GLN A 37 3.92 -14.59 -14.57
N PHE A 38 5.03 -14.84 -15.25
CA PHE A 38 5.06 -15.04 -16.71
C PHE A 38 4.15 -16.18 -17.19
N ASP A 39 3.83 -17.14 -16.33
CA ASP A 39 2.92 -18.26 -16.57
C ASP A 39 1.44 -17.93 -16.25
N GLY A 40 1.13 -16.68 -15.90
CA GLY A 40 -0.21 -16.23 -15.53
C GLY A 40 -0.62 -16.62 -14.12
N THR A 41 0.24 -17.27 -13.33
CA THR A 41 -0.06 -17.56 -11.92
C THR A 41 -0.06 -16.26 -11.12
N THR A 42 -1.17 -15.98 -10.46
CA THR A 42 -1.24 -14.91 -9.46
C THR A 42 -0.25 -15.26 -8.35
N ARG A 43 0.61 -14.31 -7.98
CA ARG A 43 1.38 -14.45 -6.73
C ARG A 43 0.38 -14.45 -5.58
N THR A 44 0.11 -15.61 -4.99
CA THR A 44 -0.88 -15.76 -3.92
C THR A 44 -0.30 -15.52 -2.52
N ASN A 45 1.02 -15.42 -2.42
CA ASN A 45 1.72 -15.22 -1.16
C ASN A 45 2.65 -13.99 -1.26
N GLY A 46 2.40 -13.00 -0.41
CA GLY A 46 3.27 -11.85 -0.25
C GLY A 46 2.55 -10.70 0.42
N ARG A 47 3.25 -10.02 1.32
CA ARG A 47 2.82 -8.72 1.83
C ARG A 47 4.00 -7.77 1.87
N VAL A 48 3.76 -6.51 1.53
CA VAL A 48 4.72 -5.43 1.73
C VAL A 48 4.21 -4.58 2.87
N VAL A 49 5.10 -4.33 3.85
CA VAL A 49 4.80 -3.53 5.03
C VAL A 49 5.76 -2.36 5.05
N PHE A 50 5.23 -1.14 5.13
CA PHE A 50 6.02 0.08 5.21
C PHE A 50 5.33 1.14 6.06
N ALA A 51 6.11 2.06 6.62
CA ALA A 51 5.59 3.19 7.36
C ALA A 51 5.30 4.35 6.39
N TYR A 52 4.16 5.00 6.56
CA TYR A 52 3.79 6.18 5.78
C TYR A 52 2.75 7.03 6.53
N SER A 53 3.02 8.34 6.62
CA SER A 53 2.12 9.34 7.20
C SER A 53 1.61 8.99 8.62
N GLY A 54 2.46 8.38 9.46
CA GLY A 54 2.14 7.95 10.83
C GLY A 54 1.41 6.61 10.95
N TYR A 55 1.32 5.83 9.87
CA TYR A 55 0.67 4.52 9.84
C TYR A 55 1.62 3.46 9.28
N GLN A 56 1.48 2.24 9.77
CA GLN A 56 2.00 1.06 9.11
C GLN A 56 0.99 0.62 8.05
N ILE A 57 1.42 0.63 6.81
CA ILE A 57 0.64 0.22 5.65
C ILE A 57 1.07 -1.20 5.28
N THR A 58 0.11 -2.13 5.25
CA THR A 58 0.31 -3.49 4.76
C THR A 58 -0.45 -3.64 3.44
N VAL A 59 0.25 -4.01 2.39
CA VAL A 59 -0.35 -4.33 1.08
C VAL A 59 -0.14 -5.81 0.80
N THR A 60 -1.23 -6.54 0.57
CA THR A 60 -1.16 -7.97 0.21
C THR A 60 -1.16 -8.17 -1.30
N SER A 61 -0.75 -9.37 -1.72
CA SER A 61 -0.75 -9.75 -3.13
C SER A 61 -2.13 -9.77 -3.79
N ASP A 62 -3.20 -9.91 -2.99
CA ASP A 62 -4.58 -9.82 -3.47
C ASP A 62 -5.05 -8.37 -3.67
N GLY A 63 -4.18 -7.39 -3.39
CA GLY A 63 -4.47 -5.97 -3.46
C GLY A 63 -5.26 -5.43 -2.26
N ASP A 64 -5.34 -6.20 -1.18
CA ASP A 64 -5.85 -5.70 0.09
C ASP A 64 -4.86 -4.74 0.74
N ILE A 65 -5.38 -3.69 1.36
CA ILE A 65 -4.57 -2.65 2.00
C ILE A 65 -5.10 -2.47 3.41
N GLN A 66 -4.24 -2.75 4.39
CA GLN A 66 -4.51 -2.56 5.80
C GLN A 66 -3.64 -1.43 6.35
N THR A 67 -4.22 -0.61 7.23
CA THR A 67 -3.51 0.51 7.86
C THR A 67 -3.67 0.42 9.37
N THR A 68 -2.55 0.42 10.09
CA THR A 68 -2.54 0.49 11.56
C THR A 68 -1.78 1.72 12.00
N PRO A 69 -2.28 2.53 12.95
CA PRO A 69 -1.52 3.66 13.51
C PRO A 69 -0.17 3.19 14.07
N LEU A 70 0.89 4.00 13.91
CA LEU A 70 2.23 3.71 14.47
C LEU A 70 2.36 4.13 15.94
N GLU A 71 1.26 4.34 16.66
CA GLU A 71 1.34 4.74 18.07
C GLU A 71 1.99 3.63 18.91
N ASN A 72 3.15 3.94 19.49
CA ASN A 72 3.68 3.18 20.60
C ASN A 72 2.67 3.32 21.75
N SER A 73 2.05 2.20 22.15
CA SER A 73 1.24 2.13 23.37
C SER A 73 1.98 2.63 24.60
#